data_AF-A0A634F948-F1
#
_entry.id   AF-A0A634F948-F1
#
_cell.length_a   1.000
_cell.length_b   1.000
_cell.length_c   1.000
_cell.angle_alpha   90.00
_cell.angle_beta   90.00
_cell.angle_gamma   90.00
#
_symmetry.space_group_name_H-M   'P 1'
#
loop_
_entity.id
_entity.type
_entity.pdbx_description
1 polymer ?
#
loop_
_entity_poly.entity_id
_entity_poly.type
_entity_poly.pdbx_seq_one_letter_code
_entity_poly.pdbx_strand_id
1 'polypeptide(L)'
;MNNSKPERVIASELNRRGITAEHGTKWTRGKIHEILTNEKYIGHNVYNRTSSRLKQRLIHNPQHEWIRCENAFEAIISPELFLQAQTIISNRSIHLSNDDLLGKLSDLFKTKGKLSGIIIDEDDDTPSSSVYRKRFGGLLQAYKLIDYKPKHDYDYLRINSLLREKYHSLVEKLIFDITEQGCYVDYDEESKLFTINDEVKMSVVISRCFMNNTRKRWRIRFERKFSYDICIVVRLDSQNVNTNDYYVFPSIELLDNQFFLKS
;
A
#
# COMPACT_ATOMS: atom_id res chain seq x y z
N MET A 1 28.95 23.30 18.00
CA MET A 1 29.02 21.87 18.39
C MET A 1 27.85 21.15 17.74
N ASN A 2 28.10 20.43 16.63
CA ASN A 2 27.06 19.74 15.88
C ASN A 2 26.78 18.40 16.57
N ASN A 3 25.82 18.37 17.50
CA ASN A 3 25.57 17.21 18.34
C ASN A 3 24.75 16.20 17.53
N SER A 4 25.43 15.23 16.89
CA SER A 4 24.87 14.16 16.05
C SER A 4 24.03 13.16 16.87
N LYS A 5 22.99 13.65 17.55
CA LYS A 5 22.15 12.87 18.44
C LYS A 5 21.32 11.85 17.64
N PRO A 6 21.31 10.57 18.04
CA PRO A 6 20.39 9.58 17.48
C PRO A 6 18.93 10.00 17.66
N GLU A 7 18.06 9.57 16.74
CA GLU A 7 16.63 9.91 16.75
C GLU A 7 15.95 9.52 18.07
N ARG A 8 16.34 8.38 18.68
CA ARG A 8 15.83 7.97 20.00
C ARG A 8 16.18 8.95 21.12
N VAL A 9 17.36 9.58 21.04
CA VAL A 9 17.83 10.55 22.04
C VAL A 9 17.02 11.85 21.90
N ILE A 10 16.76 12.27 20.65
CA ILE A 10 15.87 13.40 20.37
C ILE A 10 14.46 13.12 20.91
N ALA A 11 13.90 11.95 20.61
CA ALA A 11 12.57 11.55 21.10
C ALA A 11 12.50 11.53 22.63
N SER A 12 13.50 10.94 23.29
CA SER A 12 13.59 10.88 24.76
C SER A 12 13.66 12.27 25.39
N GLU A 13 14.41 13.18 24.80
CA GLU A 13 14.54 14.56 25.28
C GLU A 13 13.24 15.34 25.14
N LEU A 14 12.55 15.24 23.99
CA LEU A 14 11.26 15.89 23.78
C LEU A 14 10.20 15.37 24.75
N ASN A 15 10.16 14.05 24.95
CA ASN A 15 9.27 13.43 25.92
C ASN A 15 9.57 13.86 27.36
N ARG A 16 10.85 14.00 27.74
CA ARG A 16 11.25 14.48 29.07
C ARG A 16 10.83 15.92 29.31
N ARG A 17 10.80 16.74 28.26
CA ARG A 17 10.32 18.14 28.30
C ARG A 17 8.80 18.28 28.30
N GLY A 18 8.06 17.17 28.22
CA GLY A 18 6.59 17.19 28.16
C GLY A 18 6.03 17.68 26.83
N ILE A 19 6.85 17.75 25.77
CA ILE A 19 6.39 18.13 24.43
C ILE A 19 5.73 16.92 23.79
N THR A 20 4.43 17.03 23.48
CA THR A 20 3.69 15.95 22.81
C THR A 20 3.90 15.95 21.31
N ALA A 21 3.89 14.76 20.72
CA ALA A 21 3.81 14.57 19.28
C ALA A 21 2.36 14.75 18.77
N GLU A 22 2.15 14.42 17.51
CA GLU A 22 0.83 14.39 16.86
C GLU A 22 -0.21 13.65 17.70
N HIS A 23 -1.43 14.19 17.76
CA HIS A 23 -2.56 13.65 18.54
C HIS A 23 -2.28 13.43 20.04
N GLY A 24 -1.36 14.21 20.63
CA GLY A 24 -1.06 14.13 22.08
C GLY A 24 -0.25 12.90 22.47
N THR A 25 0.32 12.18 21.49
CA THR A 25 1.09 10.96 21.74
C THR A 25 2.55 11.27 22.10
N LYS A 26 3.30 10.25 22.56
CA LYS A 26 4.75 10.39 22.79
C LYS A 26 5.53 10.42 21.48
N TRP A 27 6.67 11.09 21.51
CA TRP A 27 7.69 11.02 20.47
C TRP A 27 8.32 9.63 20.47
N THR A 28 8.47 9.06 19.28
CA THR A 28 9.20 7.81 19.07
C THR A 28 10.36 8.03 18.12
N ARG A 29 11.32 7.09 18.10
CA ARG A 29 12.42 7.11 17.14
C ARG A 29 11.89 7.19 15.70
N GLY A 30 10.89 6.39 15.36
CA GLY A 30 10.28 6.35 14.03
C GLY A 30 9.68 7.70 13.62
N LYS A 31 8.92 8.35 14.51
CA LYS A 31 8.36 9.70 14.25
C LYS A 31 9.44 10.75 14.00
N ILE A 32 10.51 10.73 14.80
CA ILE A 32 11.63 11.65 14.59
C ILE A 32 12.32 11.36 13.25
N HIS A 33 12.55 10.09 12.92
CA HIS A 33 13.15 9.70 11.64
C HIS A 33 12.29 10.15 10.45
N GLU A 34 10.97 9.99 10.53
CA GLU A 34 10.03 10.47 9.52
C GLU A 34 10.14 11.98 9.33
N ILE A 35 10.19 12.76 10.42
CA ILE A 35 10.36 14.21 10.33
C ILE A 35 11.67 14.57 9.63
N LEU A 36 12.78 13.96 10.07
CA LEU A 36 14.11 14.30 9.57
C LEU A 36 14.32 13.90 8.10
N THR A 37 13.50 12.99 7.55
CA THR A 37 13.61 12.47 6.18
C THR A 37 12.54 12.98 5.22
N ASN A 38 11.59 13.78 5.70
CA ASN A 38 10.49 14.26 4.87
C ASN A 38 10.84 15.59 4.18
N GLU A 39 10.91 15.57 2.85
CA GLU A 39 11.26 16.76 2.05
C GLU A 39 10.19 17.87 2.10
N LYS A 40 9.00 17.61 2.66
CA LYS A 40 7.99 18.66 2.87
C LYS A 40 8.52 19.83 3.70
N TYR A 41 9.48 19.56 4.60
CA TYR A 41 10.07 20.58 5.47
C TYR A 41 11.00 21.55 4.73
N ILE A 42 11.49 21.18 3.54
CA ILE A 42 12.20 22.07 2.60
C ILE A 42 11.27 22.57 1.48
N GLY A 43 9.96 22.47 1.69
CA GLY A 43 8.95 22.95 0.74
C GLY A 43 8.72 22.04 -0.46
N HIS A 44 9.30 20.84 -0.51
CA HIS A 44 9.13 19.94 -1.66
C HIS A 44 8.02 18.92 -1.42
N ASN A 45 7.22 18.66 -2.46
CA ASN A 45 6.28 17.55 -2.46
C ASN A 45 6.79 16.44 -3.38
N VAL A 46 7.04 15.26 -2.81
CA VAL A 46 7.42 14.07 -3.57
C VAL A 46 6.26 13.09 -3.56
N TYR A 47 5.62 12.92 -4.72
CA TYR A 47 4.55 11.96 -4.91
C TYR A 47 4.92 10.93 -5.99
N ASN A 48 4.04 9.95 -6.22
CA ASN A 48 4.32 8.83 -7.11
C ASN A 48 5.52 7.95 -6.67
N ARG A 49 5.85 7.90 -5.37
CA ARG A 49 6.84 6.94 -4.81
C ARG A 49 6.39 5.49 -4.97
N THR A 50 5.08 5.32 -4.96
CA THR A 50 4.39 4.07 -5.25
C THR A 50 3.22 4.42 -6.13
N SER A 51 3.06 3.75 -7.26
CA SER A 51 1.83 3.82 -8.03
C SER A 51 1.05 2.54 -7.81
N SER A 52 -0.27 2.67 -7.81
CA SER A 52 -1.15 1.56 -8.05
C SER A 52 -2.12 2.08 -9.09
N ARG A 53 -1.88 1.72 -10.35
CA ARG A 53 -2.90 1.88 -11.38
C ARG A 53 -4.09 1.00 -10.97
N LEU A 54 -5.30 1.38 -11.37
CA LEU A 54 -6.54 0.80 -10.88
C LEU A 54 -6.49 -0.75 -10.86
N LYS A 55 -6.72 -1.36 -9.70
CA LYS A 55 -6.67 -2.84 -9.44
C LYS A 55 -5.31 -3.53 -9.76
N GLN A 56 -4.27 -2.79 -10.10
CA GLN A 56 -2.93 -3.31 -10.30
C GLN A 56 -2.13 -3.32 -8.99
N ARG A 57 -1.11 -4.17 -8.95
CA ARG A 57 -0.14 -4.24 -7.85
C ARG A 57 0.33 -2.84 -7.49
N LEU A 58 0.48 -2.56 -6.19
CA LEU A 58 1.24 -1.39 -5.76
C LEU A 58 2.69 -1.60 -6.22
N ILE A 59 3.08 -0.86 -7.24
CA ILE A 59 4.41 -0.85 -7.80
C ILE A 59 5.19 0.22 -7.06
N HIS A 60 6.36 -0.16 -6.55
CA HIS A 60 7.33 0.86 -6.17
C HIS A 60 7.91 1.41 -7.45
N ASN A 61 7.59 2.67 -7.75
CA ASN A 61 8.07 3.29 -8.97
C ASN A 61 9.56 3.57 -8.82
N PRO A 62 10.35 3.36 -9.89
CA PRO A 62 11.75 3.75 -9.87
C PRO A 62 11.87 5.26 -9.61
N GLN A 63 12.99 5.68 -9.02
CA GLN A 63 13.18 7.07 -8.56
C GLN A 63 13.02 8.11 -9.67
N HIS A 64 13.31 7.76 -10.93
CA HIS A 64 13.14 8.66 -12.08
C HIS A 64 11.67 8.89 -12.47
N GLU A 65 10.74 8.06 -12.00
CA GLU A 65 9.29 8.26 -12.16
C GLU A 65 8.66 9.05 -11.00
N TRP A 66 9.43 9.35 -9.95
CA TRP A 66 8.91 10.13 -8.84
C TRP A 66 8.67 11.57 -9.28
N ILE A 67 7.48 12.08 -9.00
CA ILE A 67 7.16 13.45 -9.34
C ILE A 67 7.50 14.31 -8.12
N ARG A 68 8.58 15.07 -8.26
CA ARG A 68 9.09 16.00 -7.27
C ARG A 68 8.66 17.41 -7.68
N CYS A 69 7.70 17.96 -6.98
CA CYS A 69 7.33 19.36 -7.09
C CYS A 69 8.17 20.13 -6.07
N GLU A 70 9.16 20.87 -6.57
CA GLU A 70 9.97 21.76 -5.76
C GLU A 70 9.14 22.99 -5.36
N ASN A 71 9.36 23.50 -4.14
CA ASN A 71 8.66 24.66 -3.58
C ASN A 71 7.12 24.58 -3.65
N ALA A 72 6.56 23.37 -3.53
CA ALA A 72 5.13 23.13 -3.41
C ALA A 72 4.51 23.81 -2.16
N PHE A 73 5.31 24.00 -1.11
CA PHE A 73 4.92 24.63 0.14
C PHE A 73 6.03 25.58 0.63
N GLU A 74 5.69 26.46 1.56
CA GLU A 74 6.68 27.28 2.26
C GLU A 74 7.64 26.39 3.07
N ALA A 75 8.94 26.55 2.83
CA ALA A 75 9.97 25.78 3.50
C ALA A 75 10.11 26.21 4.97
N ILE A 76 10.06 25.25 5.88
CA ILE A 76 10.27 25.49 7.32
C ILE A 76 11.76 25.57 7.65
N ILE A 77 12.59 24.83 6.91
CA ILE A 77 14.05 24.79 7.07
C ILE A 77 14.76 24.92 5.73
N SER A 78 16.06 25.27 5.77
CA SER A 78 16.87 25.37 4.55
C SER A 78 17.24 24.00 3.98
N PRO A 79 17.40 23.87 2.64
CA PRO A 79 17.88 22.64 2.00
C PRO A 79 19.21 22.14 2.54
N GLU A 80 20.13 23.04 2.89
CA GLU A 80 21.45 22.70 3.43
C GLU A 80 21.34 22.04 4.80
N LEU A 81 20.46 22.55 5.67
CA LEU A 81 20.22 21.97 6.99
C LEU A 81 19.58 20.58 6.87
N PHE A 82 18.62 20.42 5.96
CA PHE A 82 18.02 19.12 5.67
C PHE A 82 19.05 18.11 5.16
N LEU A 83 19.91 18.52 4.22
CA LEU A 83 20.96 17.66 3.68
C LEU A 83 21.95 17.22 4.76
N GLN A 84 22.34 18.12 5.67
CA GLN A 84 23.18 17.78 6.80
C GLN A 84 22.55 16.70 7.70
N ALA A 85 21.24 16.81 7.98
CA ALA A 85 20.51 15.79 8.73
C ALA A 85 20.50 14.44 7.99
N GLN A 86 20.27 14.44 6.68
CA GLN A 86 20.32 13.24 5.85
C GLN A 86 21.70 12.58 5.88
N THR A 87 22.78 13.35 5.74
CA THR A 87 24.16 12.85 5.80
C THR A 87 24.46 12.22 7.17
N ILE A 88 24.04 12.85 8.26
CA ILE A 88 24.20 12.31 9.61
C ILE A 88 23.49 10.96 9.74
N ILE A 89 22.25 10.86 9.23
CA ILE A 89 21.45 9.62 9.28
C ILE A 89 22.11 8.53 8.44
N SER A 90 22.53 8.84 7.20
CA SER A 90 23.15 7.84 6.31
C SER A 90 24.46 7.30 6.86
N ASN A 91 25.30 8.18 7.41
CA ASN A 91 26.62 7.82 7.92
C ASN A 91 26.56 6.85 9.12
N ARG A 92 25.43 6.79 9.85
CA ARG A 92 25.24 5.81 10.94
C ARG A 92 25.21 4.37 10.45
N SER A 93 24.83 4.15 9.19
CA SER A 93 24.67 2.82 8.60
C SER A 93 25.71 2.51 7.51
N ILE A 94 26.51 3.49 7.10
CA ILE A 94 27.41 3.35 5.93
C ILE A 94 28.50 2.30 6.14
N HIS A 95 28.92 2.10 7.39
CA HIS A 95 29.93 1.10 7.76
C HIS A 95 29.38 -0.32 7.87
N LEU A 96 28.06 -0.52 7.79
CA LEU A 96 27.45 -1.85 7.88
C LEU A 96 27.51 -2.55 6.52
N SER A 97 28.07 -3.75 6.52
CA SER A 97 28.03 -4.66 5.38
C SER A 97 26.60 -5.15 5.15
N ASN A 98 26.34 -5.78 4.00
CA ASN A 98 25.03 -6.41 3.76
C ASN A 98 24.77 -7.51 4.80
N ASP A 99 25.79 -8.25 5.19
CA ASP A 99 25.68 -9.32 6.19
C ASP A 99 25.37 -8.76 7.58
N ASP A 100 25.98 -7.63 7.97
CA ASP A 100 25.66 -6.96 9.24
C ASP A 100 24.20 -6.49 9.28
N LEU A 101 23.71 -5.94 8.16
CA LEU A 101 22.32 -5.50 8.04
C LEU A 101 21.35 -6.67 8.19
N LEU A 102 21.61 -7.77 7.47
CA LEU A 102 20.78 -8.98 7.54
C LEU A 102 20.86 -9.65 8.91
N GLY A 103 22.04 -9.67 9.54
CA GLY A 103 22.23 -10.15 10.91
C GLY A 103 21.36 -9.38 11.90
N LYS A 104 21.44 -8.04 11.89
CA LYS A 104 20.58 -7.19 12.73
C LYS A 104 19.09 -7.41 12.48
N LEU A 105 18.68 -7.59 11.21
CA LEU A 105 17.30 -7.84 10.86
C LEU A 105 16.82 -9.22 11.36
N SER A 106 17.69 -10.23 11.29
CA SER A 106 17.45 -11.58 11.81
C SER A 106 17.33 -11.57 13.33
N ASP A 107 18.19 -10.84 14.04
CA ASP A 107 18.13 -10.72 15.49
C ASP A 107 16.86 -9.98 15.94
N LEU A 108 16.49 -8.89 15.26
CA LEU A 108 15.21 -8.23 15.48
C LEU A 108 14.03 -9.19 15.28
N PHE A 109 14.09 -10.05 14.25
CA PHE A 109 13.05 -11.05 14.02
C PHE A 109 12.97 -12.08 15.15
N LYS A 110 14.11 -12.59 15.63
CA LYS A 110 14.16 -13.52 16.77
C LYS A 110 13.55 -12.89 18.03
N THR A 111 13.82 -11.61 18.28
CA THR A 111 13.32 -10.91 19.47
C THR A 111 11.83 -10.57 19.38
N LYS A 112 11.34 -10.11 18.22
CA LYS A 112 9.96 -9.58 18.08
C LYS A 112 8.97 -10.62 17.53
N GLY A 113 9.45 -11.71 16.93
CA GLY A 113 8.65 -12.77 16.30
C GLY A 113 7.94 -12.34 15.00
N LYS A 114 8.03 -11.07 14.60
CA LYS A 114 7.49 -10.52 13.34
C LYS A 114 8.25 -9.26 12.94
N LEU A 115 8.29 -8.99 11.64
CA LEU A 115 8.90 -7.78 11.08
C LEU A 115 7.88 -6.98 10.27
N SER A 116 8.01 -5.66 10.33
CA SER A 116 7.38 -4.69 9.43
C SER A 116 8.28 -3.45 9.35
N GLY A 117 8.06 -2.57 8.38
CA GLY A 117 8.79 -1.29 8.31
C GLY A 117 8.69 -0.51 9.61
N ILE A 118 7.48 -0.44 10.20
CA ILE A 118 7.23 0.23 11.48
C ILE A 118 8.03 -0.41 12.61
N ILE A 119 8.05 -1.75 12.70
CA ILE A 119 8.81 -2.45 13.76
C ILE A 119 10.31 -2.18 13.63
N ILE A 120 10.83 -2.10 12.41
CA ILE A 120 12.24 -1.78 12.14
C ILE A 120 12.55 -0.32 12.53
N ASP A 121 11.67 0.61 12.16
CA ASP A 121 11.87 2.05 12.42
C ASP A 121 11.74 2.41 13.90
N GLU A 122 10.94 1.64 14.64
CA GLU A 122 10.77 1.76 16.10
C GLU A 122 11.86 1.02 16.90
N ASP A 123 12.69 0.19 16.27
CA ASP A 123 13.79 -0.48 16.96
C ASP A 123 15.04 0.40 17.02
N ASP A 124 15.65 0.48 18.21
CA ASP A 124 16.76 1.40 18.49
C ASP A 124 18.11 0.91 17.92
N ASP A 125 18.29 -0.42 17.82
CA ASP A 125 19.56 -1.06 17.46
C ASP A 125 19.61 -1.48 15.98
N THR A 126 18.48 -1.34 15.28
CA THR A 126 18.30 -1.68 13.88
C THR A 126 18.32 -0.42 13.00
N PRO A 127 19.06 -0.42 11.87
CA PRO A 127 18.98 0.63 10.86
C PRO A 127 17.55 0.82 10.36
N SER A 128 17.23 2.02 9.87
CA SER A 128 15.85 2.30 9.43
C SER A 128 15.43 1.41 8.26
N SER A 129 14.13 1.21 8.11
CA SER A 129 13.54 0.40 7.05
C SER A 129 13.93 0.90 5.65
N SER A 130 14.20 2.21 5.52
CA SER A 130 14.73 2.83 4.30
C SER A 130 16.12 2.34 3.91
N VAL A 131 17.00 2.06 4.88
CA VAL A 131 18.34 1.49 4.63
C VAL A 131 18.21 0.11 3.98
N TYR A 132 17.33 -0.74 4.51
CA TYR A 132 17.05 -2.06 3.96
C TYR A 132 16.44 -1.99 2.55
N ARG A 133 15.46 -1.09 2.32
CA ARG A 133 14.89 -0.91 0.98
C ARG A 133 15.96 -0.54 -0.04
N LYS A 134 16.83 0.42 0.30
CA LYS A 134 17.90 0.89 -0.59
C LYS A 134 18.93 -0.20 -0.87
N ARG A 135 19.35 -0.97 0.13
CA ARG A 135 20.43 -1.97 0.00
C ARG A 135 19.98 -3.27 -0.67
N PHE A 136 18.73 -3.69 -0.48
CA PHE A 136 18.24 -4.99 -0.93
C PHE A 136 17.15 -4.91 -2.02
N GLY A 137 16.82 -3.72 -2.52
CA GLY A 137 15.76 -3.55 -3.53
C GLY A 137 14.34 -3.74 -2.97
N GLY A 138 14.17 -3.55 -1.67
CA GLY A 138 12.88 -3.62 -0.97
C GLY A 138 12.91 -4.49 0.29
N LEU A 139 11.96 -4.23 1.21
CA LEU A 139 11.86 -4.99 2.47
C LEU A 139 11.55 -6.47 2.24
N LEU A 140 10.74 -6.81 1.23
CA LEU A 140 10.45 -8.22 0.93
C LEU A 140 11.72 -9.00 0.58
N GLN A 141 12.62 -8.40 -0.20
CA GLN A 141 13.86 -9.06 -0.59
C GLN A 141 14.77 -9.23 0.63
N ALA A 142 14.88 -8.21 1.49
CA ALA A 142 15.59 -8.33 2.76
C ALA A 142 15.01 -9.45 3.65
N TYR A 143 13.67 -9.58 3.73
CA TYR A 143 13.01 -10.65 4.49
C TYR A 143 13.28 -12.04 3.92
N LYS A 144 13.28 -12.19 2.60
CA LYS A 144 13.63 -13.47 1.95
C LYS A 144 15.05 -13.91 2.27
N LEU A 145 16.00 -12.97 2.31
CA LEU A 145 17.41 -13.26 2.61
C LEU A 145 17.64 -13.76 4.04
N ILE A 146 16.69 -13.54 4.96
CA ILE A 146 16.71 -14.08 6.33
C ILE A 146 15.68 -15.20 6.55
N ASP A 147 15.14 -15.78 5.47
CA ASP A 147 14.06 -16.78 5.47
C ASP A 147 12.81 -16.39 6.27
N TYR A 148 12.53 -15.09 6.38
CA TYR A 148 11.33 -14.57 7.01
C TYR A 148 10.19 -14.45 6.00
N LYS A 149 9.07 -15.11 6.29
CA LYS A 149 7.81 -15.03 5.54
C LYS A 149 6.76 -14.28 6.37
N PRO A 150 6.45 -13.01 6.06
CA PRO A 150 5.45 -12.24 6.80
C PRO A 150 4.06 -12.90 6.72
N LYS A 151 3.42 -13.12 7.87
CA LYS A 151 2.09 -13.77 7.94
C LYS A 151 0.93 -12.94 7.37
N HIS A 152 1.07 -11.62 7.26
CA HIS A 152 -0.10 -10.76 7.01
C HIS A 152 0.07 -9.63 5.99
N ASP A 153 1.25 -9.40 5.40
CA ASP A 153 1.44 -8.20 4.56
C ASP A 153 2.00 -8.43 3.16
N TYR A 154 1.80 -9.64 2.62
CA TYR A 154 2.00 -9.94 1.18
C TYR A 154 0.85 -10.72 0.56
N ASP A 155 -0.14 -11.17 1.35
CA ASP A 155 -1.33 -11.83 0.82
C ASP A 155 -2.12 -10.92 -0.12
N TYR A 156 -2.16 -9.60 0.11
CA TYR A 156 -2.83 -8.69 -0.82
C TYR A 156 -2.16 -8.67 -2.21
N LEU A 157 -0.84 -8.85 -2.29
CA LEU A 157 -0.13 -8.88 -3.57
C LEU A 157 -0.41 -10.16 -4.35
N ARG A 158 -0.47 -11.30 -3.66
CA ARG A 158 -0.84 -12.60 -4.23
C ARG A 158 -2.33 -12.65 -4.60
N ILE A 159 -3.20 -12.25 -3.67
CA ILE A 159 -4.66 -12.21 -3.86
C ILE A 159 -5.02 -11.26 -4.99
N ASN A 160 -4.40 -10.07 -5.10
CA ASN A 160 -4.71 -9.15 -6.21
C ASN A 160 -4.29 -9.72 -7.58
N SER A 161 -3.24 -10.54 -7.66
CA SER A 161 -2.89 -11.23 -8.90
C SER A 161 -3.96 -12.26 -9.27
N LEU A 162 -4.32 -13.11 -8.31
CA LEU A 162 -5.38 -14.11 -8.47
C LEU A 162 -6.72 -13.47 -8.86
N LEU A 163 -7.05 -12.31 -8.27
CA LEU A 163 -8.28 -11.57 -8.59
C LEU A 163 -8.27 -10.99 -10.01
N ARG A 164 -7.10 -10.58 -10.54
CA ARG A 164 -7.00 -10.10 -11.93
C ARG A 164 -7.16 -11.23 -12.92
N GLU A 165 -6.48 -12.35 -12.70
CA GLU A 165 -6.64 -13.57 -13.50
C GLU A 165 -8.10 -14.03 -13.50
N LYS A 166 -8.71 -14.10 -12.31
CA LYS A 166 -10.12 -14.47 -12.17
C LYS A 166 -11.07 -13.48 -12.83
N TYR A 167 -10.76 -12.18 -12.78
CA TYR A 167 -11.53 -11.16 -13.48
C TYR A 167 -11.45 -11.34 -14.99
N HIS A 168 -10.26 -11.61 -15.52
CA HIS A 168 -10.06 -11.86 -16.94
C HIS A 168 -10.83 -13.09 -17.41
N SER A 169 -10.67 -14.24 -16.73
CA SER A 169 -11.42 -15.46 -17.07
C SER A 169 -12.94 -15.29 -16.92
N LEU A 170 -13.39 -14.45 -15.98
CA LEU A 170 -14.81 -14.12 -15.84
C LEU A 170 -15.32 -13.27 -17.01
N VAL A 171 -14.55 -12.26 -17.43
CA VAL A 171 -14.90 -11.41 -18.58
C VAL A 171 -14.99 -12.25 -19.85
N GLU A 172 -13.98 -13.07 -20.13
CA GLU A 172 -13.98 -13.97 -21.30
C GLU A 172 -15.20 -14.89 -21.29
N LYS A 173 -15.51 -15.49 -20.13
CA LYS A 173 -16.70 -16.33 -19.97
C LYS A 173 -17.99 -15.56 -20.20
N LEU A 174 -18.13 -14.35 -19.67
CA LEU A 174 -19.34 -13.53 -19.83
C LEU A 174 -19.53 -13.10 -21.28
N ILE A 175 -18.47 -12.67 -21.97
CA ILE A 175 -18.54 -12.32 -23.40
C ILE A 175 -19.00 -13.55 -24.19
N PHE A 176 -18.40 -14.70 -23.96
CA PHE A 176 -18.78 -15.96 -24.60
C PHE A 176 -20.25 -16.31 -24.32
N ASP A 177 -20.64 -16.38 -23.05
CA ASP A 177 -21.99 -16.76 -22.63
C ASP A 177 -23.07 -15.84 -23.23
N ILE A 178 -22.83 -14.52 -23.28
CA ILE A 178 -23.78 -13.55 -23.84
C ILE A 178 -23.85 -13.65 -25.38
N THR A 179 -22.71 -13.85 -26.03
CA THR A 179 -22.63 -14.00 -27.50
C THR A 179 -23.31 -15.29 -27.96
N GLU A 180 -23.17 -16.38 -27.21
CA GLU A 180 -23.88 -17.65 -27.47
C GLU A 180 -25.40 -17.52 -27.39
N GLN A 181 -25.92 -16.53 -26.64
CA GLN A 181 -27.36 -16.20 -26.64
C GLN A 181 -27.78 -15.30 -27.82
N GLY A 182 -26.90 -15.05 -28.79
CA GLY A 182 -27.16 -14.24 -29.97
C GLY A 182 -27.08 -12.73 -29.72
N CYS A 183 -26.56 -12.29 -28.58
CA CYS A 183 -26.36 -10.87 -28.28
C CYS A 183 -24.99 -10.38 -28.76
N TYR A 184 -24.91 -9.11 -29.15
CA TYR A 184 -23.64 -8.44 -29.42
C TYR A 184 -23.09 -7.83 -28.12
N VAL A 185 -21.79 -7.97 -27.88
CA VAL A 185 -21.10 -7.41 -26.71
C VAL A 185 -19.89 -6.61 -27.16
N ASP A 186 -19.89 -5.33 -26.82
CA ASP A 186 -18.70 -4.48 -26.84
C ASP A 186 -18.16 -4.35 -25.40
N TYR A 187 -16.91 -4.74 -25.18
CA TYR A 187 -16.28 -4.68 -23.87
C TYR A 187 -15.08 -3.75 -23.91
N ASP A 188 -15.17 -2.66 -23.14
CA ASP A 188 -14.09 -1.69 -23.04
C ASP A 188 -13.16 -2.05 -21.87
N GLU A 189 -11.91 -2.38 -22.18
CA GLU A 189 -10.88 -2.68 -21.19
C GLU A 189 -10.50 -1.48 -20.32
N GLU A 190 -10.72 -0.24 -20.78
CA GLU A 190 -10.41 0.94 -19.97
C GLU A 190 -11.48 1.20 -18.91
N SER A 191 -12.75 1.30 -19.32
CA SER A 191 -13.87 1.54 -18.40
C SER A 191 -14.35 0.28 -17.67
N LYS A 192 -13.97 -0.91 -18.15
CA LYS A 192 -14.44 -2.21 -17.64
C LYS A 192 -15.96 -2.38 -17.77
N LEU A 193 -16.56 -1.73 -18.77
CA LEU A 193 -17.98 -1.82 -19.06
C LEU A 193 -18.26 -2.76 -20.24
N PHE A 194 -19.37 -3.46 -20.13
CA PHE A 194 -19.98 -4.23 -21.20
C PHE A 194 -21.13 -3.40 -21.77
N THR A 195 -21.14 -3.21 -23.07
CA THR A 195 -22.27 -2.65 -23.81
C THR A 195 -22.90 -3.80 -24.59
N ILE A 196 -24.13 -4.18 -24.21
CA ILE A 196 -24.87 -5.29 -24.81
C ILE A 196 -25.88 -4.71 -25.79
N ASN A 197 -25.81 -5.12 -27.06
CA ASN A 197 -26.68 -4.67 -28.15
C ASN A 197 -26.78 -3.14 -28.31
N ASP A 198 -25.77 -2.39 -27.89
CA ASP A 198 -25.79 -0.91 -27.83
C ASP A 198 -26.91 -0.30 -26.95
N GLU A 199 -27.61 -1.13 -26.16
CA GLU A 199 -28.80 -0.74 -25.39
C GLU A 199 -28.56 -0.78 -23.87
N VAL A 200 -27.80 -1.77 -23.38
CA VAL A 200 -27.61 -1.98 -21.94
C VAL A 200 -26.14 -1.91 -21.56
N LYS A 201 -25.80 -1.02 -20.62
CA LYS A 201 -24.47 -0.90 -20.04
C LYS A 201 -24.40 -1.65 -18.73
N MET A 202 -23.48 -2.60 -18.65
CA MET A 202 -23.28 -3.45 -17.48
C MET A 202 -21.86 -3.32 -16.93
N SER A 203 -21.73 -3.20 -15.61
CA SER A 203 -20.46 -3.31 -14.89
C SER A 203 -20.35 -4.64 -14.14
N VAL A 204 -19.14 -5.19 -14.03
CA VAL A 204 -18.88 -6.41 -13.26
C VAL A 204 -17.80 -6.17 -12.21
N VAL A 205 -18.07 -6.55 -10.97
CA VAL A 205 -17.16 -6.33 -9.83
C VAL A 205 -16.96 -7.61 -9.05
N ILE A 206 -15.72 -8.05 -8.88
CA ILE A 206 -15.38 -9.16 -7.98
C ILE A 206 -15.20 -8.62 -6.56
N SER A 207 -15.99 -9.15 -5.61
CA SER A 207 -15.83 -8.87 -4.18
C SER A 207 -15.10 -10.02 -3.49
N ARG A 208 -13.90 -9.72 -2.99
CA ARG A 208 -13.08 -10.67 -2.22
C ARG A 208 -13.50 -10.72 -0.76
N CYS A 209 -13.44 -11.90 -0.16
CA CYS A 209 -13.51 -12.09 1.27
C CYS A 209 -12.23 -11.52 1.93
N PHE A 210 -12.42 -10.76 3.00
CA PHE A 210 -11.36 -10.40 3.93
C PHE A 210 -11.83 -10.58 5.37
N MET A 211 -10.88 -10.87 6.26
CA MET A 211 -11.14 -10.96 7.70
C MET A 211 -10.97 -9.59 8.33
N ASN A 212 -11.96 -9.14 9.09
CA ASN A 212 -11.84 -8.02 10.00
C ASN A 212 -12.04 -8.54 11.43
N ASN A 213 -10.96 -8.56 12.21
CA ASN A 213 -10.85 -9.29 13.48
C ASN A 213 -11.22 -10.78 13.30
N THR A 214 -12.46 -11.16 13.61
CA THR A 214 -12.99 -12.53 13.53
C THR A 214 -14.15 -12.71 12.54
N ARG A 215 -14.59 -11.64 11.86
CA ARG A 215 -15.74 -11.70 10.94
C ARG A 215 -15.28 -11.62 9.49
N LYS A 216 -15.83 -12.52 8.66
CA LYS A 216 -15.70 -12.48 7.20
C LYS A 216 -16.52 -11.31 6.65
N ARG A 217 -15.91 -10.51 5.78
CA ARG A 217 -16.57 -9.38 5.11
C ARG A 217 -16.20 -9.34 3.64
N TRP A 218 -17.13 -8.82 2.85
CA TRP A 218 -16.99 -8.53 1.43
C TRP A 218 -17.29 -7.06 1.23
N ARG A 219 -16.28 -6.31 0.75
CA ARG A 219 -16.42 -4.89 0.48
C ARG A 219 -16.63 -4.74 -1.01
N ILE A 220 -17.72 -4.08 -1.37
CA ILE A 220 -18.03 -3.76 -2.76
C ILE A 220 -17.56 -2.33 -3.00
N ARG A 221 -16.72 -2.16 -4.03
CA ARG A 221 -16.36 -0.84 -4.54
C ARG A 221 -16.98 -0.73 -5.93
N PHE A 222 -18.09 -0.03 -5.98
CA PHE A 222 -18.72 0.32 -7.23
C PHE A 222 -17.90 1.40 -7.93
N GLU A 223 -17.71 1.25 -9.24
CA GLU A 223 -17.08 2.29 -10.05
C GLU A 223 -18.09 3.41 -10.25
N ARG A 224 -17.79 4.63 -9.78
CA ARG A 224 -18.71 5.78 -9.90
C ARG A 224 -18.36 6.69 -11.07
N LYS A 225 -17.24 6.44 -11.74
CA LYS A 225 -16.76 7.25 -12.86
C LYS A 225 -17.54 7.06 -14.15
N PHE A 226 -18.26 5.95 -14.27
CA PHE A 226 -18.99 5.60 -15.48
C PHE A 226 -20.46 5.32 -15.16
N SER A 227 -21.34 5.72 -16.06
CA SER A 227 -22.76 5.40 -16.02
C SER A 227 -22.99 3.98 -16.56
N TYR A 228 -23.66 3.14 -15.78
CA TYR A 228 -24.13 1.81 -16.18
C TYR A 228 -25.53 1.57 -15.63
N ASP A 229 -26.32 0.76 -16.32
CA ASP A 229 -27.69 0.41 -15.94
C ASP A 229 -27.71 -0.65 -14.84
N ILE A 230 -26.74 -1.58 -14.89
CA ILE A 230 -26.67 -2.73 -14.00
C ILE A 230 -25.21 -2.98 -13.56
N CYS A 231 -25.01 -3.30 -12.28
CA CYS A 231 -23.75 -3.80 -11.73
C CYS A 231 -23.92 -5.22 -11.19
N ILE A 232 -23.19 -6.17 -11.76
CA ILE A 232 -23.10 -7.54 -11.24
C ILE A 232 -21.91 -7.64 -10.29
N VAL A 233 -22.18 -7.98 -9.03
CA VAL A 233 -21.15 -8.24 -8.03
C VAL A 233 -20.98 -9.73 -7.84
N VAL A 234 -19.77 -10.22 -8.08
CA VAL A 234 -19.37 -11.62 -7.90
C VAL A 234 -18.73 -11.78 -6.54
N ARG A 235 -19.43 -12.42 -5.60
CA ARG A 235 -18.91 -12.69 -4.25
C ARG A 235 -18.05 -13.95 -4.28
N LEU A 236 -16.79 -13.85 -3.84
CA LEU A 236 -15.94 -15.03 -3.72
C LEU A 236 -16.11 -15.75 -2.39
N ASP A 237 -15.75 -17.03 -2.33
CA ASP A 237 -15.68 -17.80 -1.09
C ASP A 237 -14.65 -17.24 -0.10
N SER A 238 -14.59 -17.80 1.11
CA SER A 238 -13.64 -17.33 2.12
C SER A 238 -12.16 -17.59 1.80
N GLN A 239 -11.87 -18.45 0.82
CA GLN A 239 -10.53 -18.70 0.32
C GLN A 239 -10.17 -17.78 -0.86
N ASN A 240 -11.13 -17.00 -1.37
CA ASN A 240 -11.04 -16.21 -2.60
C ASN A 240 -10.72 -17.05 -3.86
N VAL A 241 -11.11 -18.33 -3.86
CA VAL A 241 -10.81 -19.25 -4.96
C VAL A 241 -12.04 -19.41 -5.85
N ASN A 242 -13.20 -19.74 -5.28
CA ASN A 242 -14.40 -20.00 -6.04
C ASN A 242 -15.36 -18.81 -6.01
N THR A 243 -16.20 -18.70 -7.03
CA THR A 243 -17.37 -17.84 -6.98
C THR A 243 -18.40 -18.49 -6.06
N ASN A 244 -18.88 -17.74 -5.07
CA ASN A 244 -19.90 -18.21 -4.14
C ASN A 244 -21.31 -17.90 -4.67
N ASP A 245 -21.54 -16.65 -5.10
CA ASP A 245 -22.82 -16.18 -5.62
C ASP A 245 -22.67 -14.84 -6.37
N TYR A 246 -23.78 -14.39 -6.96
CA TYR A 246 -23.89 -13.17 -7.74
C TYR A 246 -24.98 -12.27 -7.15
N TYR A 247 -24.71 -10.96 -7.10
CA TYR A 247 -25.68 -9.94 -6.75
C TYR A 247 -25.84 -8.98 -7.92
N VAL A 248 -27.08 -8.61 -8.23
CA VAL A 248 -27.40 -7.65 -9.29
C VAL A 248 -27.87 -6.37 -8.64
N PHE A 249 -27.18 -5.26 -8.94
CA PHE A 249 -27.53 -3.94 -8.46
C PHE A 249 -27.95 -3.06 -9.65
N PRO A 250 -28.98 -2.20 -9.51
CA PRO A 250 -29.29 -1.17 -10.50
C PRO A 250 -28.20 -0.08 -10.54
N SER A 251 -28.32 0.88 -11.45
CA SER A 251 -27.36 1.99 -11.61
C SER A 251 -27.05 2.66 -10.26
N ILE A 252 -25.77 3.00 -10.04
CA ILE A 252 -25.33 3.54 -8.76
C ILE A 252 -25.79 4.98 -8.48
N GLU A 253 -26.35 5.67 -9.48
CA GLU A 253 -27.01 6.95 -9.26
C GLU A 253 -28.16 6.84 -8.24
N LEU A 254 -28.66 5.62 -7.97
CA LEU A 254 -29.72 5.32 -7.01
C LEU A 254 -29.22 4.83 -5.63
N LEU A 255 -27.91 4.70 -5.40
CA LEU A 255 -27.36 4.01 -4.22
C LEU A 255 -26.35 4.87 -3.44
N ASP A 256 -26.85 5.50 -2.37
CA ASP A 256 -26.15 6.55 -1.62
C ASP A 256 -25.19 6.09 -0.50
N ASN A 257 -24.79 4.80 -0.42
CA ASN A 257 -23.92 4.35 0.67
C ASN A 257 -22.96 3.20 0.31
N GLN A 258 -21.91 3.02 1.12
CA GLN A 258 -21.05 1.83 1.07
C GLN A 258 -21.79 0.61 1.62
N PHE A 259 -21.89 -0.45 0.82
CA PHE A 259 -22.59 -1.68 1.21
C PHE A 259 -21.64 -2.75 1.74
N PHE A 260 -22.04 -3.40 2.83
CA PHE A 260 -21.41 -4.60 3.36
C PHE A 260 -22.41 -5.75 3.27
N LEU A 261 -22.04 -6.81 2.56
CA LEU A 261 -22.81 -8.05 2.57
C LEU A 261 -22.55 -8.79 3.88
N LYS A 262 -23.62 -9.25 4.54
CA LYS A 262 -23.54 -10.11 5.72
C LYS A 262 -23.57 -11.58 5.30
N SER A 263 -23.05 -12.45 6.17
CA SER A 263 -23.17 -13.91 6.05
C SER A 263 -24.60 -14.35 6.26
#